data_AF-A0A0M3D4Y3-F1
#
_entry.id   AF-A0A0M3D4Y3-F1
#
_cell.length_a   1.000
_cell.length_b   1.000
_cell.length_c   1.000
_cell.angle_alpha   90.00
_cell.angle_beta   90.00
_cell.angle_gamma   90.00
#
_symmetry.space_group_name_H-M   'P 1'
#
loop_
_entity.id
_entity.type
_entity.pdbx_description
1 polymer ?
#
loop_
_entity_poly.entity_id
_entity_poly.type
_entity_poly.pdbx_seq_one_letter_code
_entity_poly.pdbx_strand_id
1 'polypeptide(L)'
;MTRAHAGIVTAFVAGDEAARSQQVASIVRDHARTAAGDPAAFAVLMGKQVEAGAVVTYTVLRSLAKRLGLTDAETQEIIAQAVAQVDETAFPE
;
A
#
# COMPACT_ATOMS: atom_id res chain seq x y z
N MET A 1 8.57 8.50 -0.51
CA MET A 1 7.98 7.15 -0.32
C MET A 1 6.77 7.19 0.60
N THR A 2 6.90 7.60 1.87
CA THR A 2 5.80 7.67 2.86
C THR A 2 4.58 8.47 2.41
N ARG A 3 4.80 9.60 1.73
CA ARG A 3 3.72 10.46 1.17
C ARG A 3 2.91 9.77 0.06
N ALA A 4 3.54 8.93 -0.76
CA ALA A 4 2.86 8.21 -1.85
C ALA A 4 1.98 7.08 -1.30
N HIS A 5 2.46 6.35 -0.29
CA HIS A 5 1.64 5.35 0.40
C HIS A 5 0.46 5.95 1.17
N ALA A 6 0.63 7.13 1.78
CA ALA A 6 -0.46 7.81 2.47
C ALA A 6 -1.59 8.19 1.49
N GLY A 7 -1.23 8.59 0.26
CA GLY A 7 -2.18 8.83 -0.82
C GLY A 7 -2.94 7.56 -1.21
N ILE A 8 -2.26 6.42 -1.31
CA ILE A 8 -2.87 5.13 -1.68
C ILE A 8 -3.89 4.70 -0.63
N VAL A 9 -3.50 4.77 0.65
CA VAL A 9 -4.39 4.39 1.77
C VAL A 9 -5.58 5.34 1.86
N THR A 10 -5.35 6.64 1.65
CA THR A 10 -6.44 7.62 1.63
C THR A 10 -7.42 7.36 0.49
N ALA A 11 -6.93 7.08 -0.71
CA ALA A 11 -7.76 6.73 -1.86
C ALA A 11 -8.53 5.42 -1.62
N PHE A 12 -7.91 4.42 -1.00
CA PHE A 12 -8.58 3.18 -0.60
C PHE A 12 -9.73 3.43 0.38
N VAL A 13 -9.50 4.18 1.46
CA VAL A 13 -10.53 4.51 2.46
C VAL A 13 -11.66 5.34 1.85
N ALA A 14 -11.33 6.23 0.90
CA ALA A 14 -12.31 7.06 0.21
C ALA A 14 -13.07 6.33 -0.91
N GLY A 15 -12.70 5.09 -1.25
CA GLY A 15 -13.27 4.37 -2.39
C GLY A 15 -12.87 4.92 -3.76
N ASP A 16 -11.83 5.76 -3.84
CA ASP A 16 -11.33 6.36 -5.09
C ASP A 16 -10.33 5.42 -5.78
N GLU A 17 -10.87 4.45 -6.51
CA GLU A 17 -10.08 3.42 -7.20
C GLU A 17 -9.22 3.99 -8.34
N ALA A 18 -9.65 5.09 -8.97
CA ALA A 18 -8.90 5.75 -10.04
C ALA A 18 -7.63 6.40 -9.48
N ALA A 19 -7.75 7.16 -8.38
CA ALA A 19 -6.61 7.74 -7.70
C ALA A 19 -5.66 6.67 -7.14
N ARG A 20 -6.20 5.59 -6.57
CA ARG A 20 -5.41 4.45 -6.08
C ARG A 20 -4.58 3.85 -7.20
N SER A 21 -5.22 3.54 -8.32
CA SER A 21 -4.58 2.91 -9.49
C SER A 21 -3.52 3.81 -10.13
N GLN A 22 -3.78 5.11 -10.26
CA GLN A 22 -2.82 6.06 -10.81
C GLN A 22 -1.54 6.17 -9.95
N GLN A 23 -1.69 6.15 -8.62
CA GLN A 23 -0.56 6.24 -7.70
C GLN A 23 0.29 4.96 -7.69
N VAL A 24 -0.36 3.78 -7.69
CA VAL A 24 0.33 2.50 -7.83
C VAL A 24 1.11 2.44 -9.16
N ALA A 25 0.48 2.82 -10.27
CA ALA A 25 1.14 2.86 -11.57
C ALA A 25 2.32 3.84 -11.64
N SER A 26 2.28 4.95 -10.90
CA SER A 26 3.43 5.87 -10.79
C SER A 26 4.60 5.20 -10.08
N ILE A 27 4.34 4.58 -8.93
CA ILE A 27 5.35 3.88 -8.12
C ILE A 27 6.00 2.75 -8.92
N VAL A 28 5.21 1.91 -9.59
CA VAL A 28 5.73 0.79 -10.38
C VAL A 28 6.61 1.30 -11.53
N ARG A 29 6.20 2.36 -12.22
CA ARG A 29 7.02 2.97 -13.30
C ARG A 29 8.34 3.53 -12.80
N ASP A 30 8.35 4.18 -11.64
CA ASP A 30 9.58 4.72 -11.05
C ASP A 30 10.54 3.60 -10.62
N HIS A 31 10.03 2.52 -10.04
CA HIS A 31 10.85 1.35 -9.70
C HIS A 31 11.36 0.61 -10.94
N ALA A 32 10.56 0.48 -11.99
CA ALA A 32 10.98 -0.11 -13.25
C ALA A 32 12.10 0.71 -13.93
N ARG A 33 11.99 2.05 -13.89
CA ARG A 33 13.06 2.95 -14.35
C ARG A 33 14.33 2.81 -13.52
N THR A 34 14.19 2.74 -12.19
CA THR A 34 15.32 2.61 -11.26
C THR A 34 16.04 1.27 -11.42
N ALA A 35 15.29 0.19 -11.66
CA ALA A 35 15.82 -1.13 -11.91
C ALA A 35 16.52 -1.25 -13.27
N ALA A 36 16.29 -0.31 -14.20
CA ALA A 36 16.95 -0.24 -15.51
C ALA A 36 16.93 -1.57 -16.31
N GLY A 37 15.85 -2.35 -16.17
CA GLY A 37 15.69 -3.65 -16.84
C GLY A 37 16.23 -4.86 -16.06
N ASP A 38 16.80 -4.67 -14.87
CA ASP A 38 17.19 -5.76 -13.96
C ASP A 38 15.98 -6.29 -13.16
N PRO A 39 15.52 -7.53 -13.40
CA PRO A 39 14.38 -8.10 -12.70
C PRO A 39 14.62 -8.32 -11.20
N ALA A 40 15.85 -8.63 -10.78
CA ALA A 40 16.17 -8.87 -9.37
C ALA A 40 16.19 -7.54 -8.60
N ALA A 41 16.76 -6.50 -9.18
CA ALA A 41 16.70 -5.15 -8.61
C ALA A 41 15.24 -4.65 -8.51
N PHE A 42 14.43 -4.90 -9.54
CA PHE A 42 13.00 -4.57 -9.52
C PHE A 42 12.25 -5.32 -8.40
N ALA A 43 12.49 -6.62 -8.24
CA ALA A 43 11.88 -7.41 -7.17
C ALA A 43 12.24 -6.90 -5.77
N VAL A 44 13.51 -6.56 -5.52
CA VAL A 44 13.95 -5.97 -4.25
C VAL A 44 13.28 -4.62 -3.97
N LEU A 45 13.18 -3.79 -5.00
CA LEU A 45 12.52 -2.49 -4.93
C LEU A 45 11.02 -2.63 -4.63
N MET A 46 10.34 -3.59 -5.26
CA MET A 46 8.94 -3.89 -5.01
C MET A 46 8.71 -4.49 -3.61
N GLY A 47 9.60 -5.37 -3.14
CA GLY A 47 9.53 -5.92 -1.77
C GLY A 47 9.62 -4.83 -0.70
N LYS A 48 10.58 -3.90 -0.85
CA LYS A 48 10.68 -2.72 0.04
C LYS A 48 9.42 -1.85 0.00
N GLN A 49 8.74 -1.82 -1.14
CA GLN A 49 7.52 -1.04 -1.29
C GLN A 49 6.33 -1.68 -0.59
N VAL A 50 6.24 -3.02 -0.59
CA VAL A 50 5.25 -3.76 0.20
C VAL A 50 5.43 -3.48 1.70
N GLU A 51 6.66 -3.58 2.21
CA GLU A 51 6.97 -3.28 3.62
C GLU A 51 6.61 -1.84 4.00
N ALA A 52 6.99 -0.88 3.16
CA ALA A 52 6.68 0.54 3.38
C ALA A 52 5.17 0.83 3.28
N GLY A 53 4.46 0.13 2.40
CA GLY A 53 3.00 0.17 2.30
C GLY A 53 2.33 -0.28 3.59
N ALA A 54 2.73 -1.43 4.13
CA ALA A 54 2.18 -1.99 5.37
C ALA A 54 2.34 -1.03 6.57
N VAL A 55 3.52 -0.43 6.76
CA VAL A 55 3.79 0.53 7.86
C VAL A 55 2.92 1.79 7.73
N VAL A 56 2.74 2.28 6.50
CA VAL A 56 1.94 3.49 6.26
C VAL A 56 0.45 3.19 6.39
N THR A 57 -0.03 2.06 5.88
CA THR A 57 -1.41 1.58 6.09
C THR A 57 -1.76 1.50 7.57
N TYR A 58 -0.91 0.85 8.37
CA TYR A 58 -1.08 0.79 9.82
C TYR A 58 -1.18 2.18 10.45
N THR A 59 -0.24 3.08 10.11
CA THR A 59 -0.17 4.43 10.70
C THR A 59 -1.35 5.30 10.30
N VAL A 60 -1.72 5.29 9.01
CA VAL A 60 -2.80 6.13 8.46
C VAL A 60 -4.15 5.64 8.94
N LEU A 61 -4.44 4.33 8.89
CA LEU A 61 -5.72 3.79 9.37
C LEU A 61 -5.89 4.02 10.87
N ARG A 62 -4.85 3.82 11.68
CA ARG A 62 -4.90 4.14 13.11
C ARG A 62 -5.15 5.63 13.38
N SER A 63 -4.61 6.52 12.55
CA SER A 63 -4.86 7.96 12.65
C SER A 63 -6.25 8.36 12.16
N LEU A 64 -6.78 7.71 11.13
CA LEU A 64 -8.09 7.99 10.54
C LEU A 64 -9.22 7.39 11.36
N ALA A 65 -9.02 6.21 11.95
CA ALA A 65 -9.99 5.52 12.80
C ALA A 65 -10.61 6.42 13.87
N LYS A 66 -9.76 7.16 14.59
CA LYS A 66 -10.20 8.13 15.60
C LYS A 66 -11.09 9.24 15.03
N ARG A 67 -10.83 9.66 13.79
CA ARG A 67 -11.61 10.70 13.10
C ARG A 67 -12.90 10.15 12.50
N LEU A 68 -12.91 8.88 12.15
CA LEU A 68 -14.05 8.16 11.57
C LEU A 68 -14.96 7.54 12.64
N GLY A 69 -14.63 7.68 13.93
CA GLY A 69 -15.40 7.10 15.03
C GLY A 69 -15.31 5.58 15.12
N LEU A 70 -14.30 4.97 14.49
CA LEU A 70 -14.08 3.53 14.52
C LEU A 70 -13.55 3.11 15.89
N THR A 71 -14.02 1.97 16.36
CA THR A 71 -13.46 1.28 17.53
C THR A 71 -12.09 0.69 17.20
N ASP A 72 -11.30 0.38 18.23
CA ASP A 72 -10.00 -0.27 18.04
C ASP A 72 -10.12 -1.63 17.36
N ALA A 73 -11.21 -2.38 17.59
CA ALA A 73 -11.49 -3.66 16.96
C ALA A 73 -11.78 -3.52 15.46
N GLU A 74 -12.66 -2.60 15.07
CA GLU A 74 -12.95 -2.31 13.65
C GLU A 74 -11.70 -1.81 12.91
N THR A 75 -10.88 -1.02 13.60
CA THR A 75 -9.60 -0.54 13.06
C THR A 75 -8.63 -1.68 12.81
N GLN A 76 -8.52 -2.62 13.75
CA GLN A 76 -7.68 -3.81 13.61
C GLN A 76 -8.15 -4.69 12.44
N GLU A 77 -9.46 -4.87 12.28
CA GLU A 77 -10.03 -5.69 11.21
C GLU A 77 -9.82 -5.07 9.83
N ILE A 78 -9.99 -3.74 9.68
CA ILE A 78 -9.71 -3.04 8.42
C ILE A 78 -8.21 -3.07 8.09
N ILE A 79 -7.32 -2.93 9.10
CA ILE A 79 -5.88 -3.07 8.91
C ILE A 79 -5.55 -4.50 8.46
N ALA A 80 -6.12 -5.52 9.11
CA ALA A 80 -5.91 -6.91 8.76
C ALA A 80 -6.37 -7.22 7.32
N GLN A 81 -7.53 -6.73 6.90
CA GLN A 81 -8.03 -6.88 5.52
C GLN A 81 -7.14 -6.15 4.51
N ALA A 82 -6.70 -4.93 4.81
CA ALA A 82 -5.81 -4.17 3.94
C ALA A 82 -4.42 -4.80 3.79
N VAL A 83 -3.94 -5.51 4.81
CA VAL A 83 -2.69 -6.29 4.77
C VAL A 83 -2.91 -7.65 4.11
N ALA A 84 -4.05 -8.32 4.35
CA ALA A 84 -4.37 -9.63 3.77
C ALA A 84 -4.65 -9.56 2.26
N GLN A 85 -5.16 -8.44 1.74
CA GLN A 85 -5.26 -8.20 0.29
C GLN A 85 -3.89 -8.19 -0.43
N VAL A 86 -2.79 -8.25 0.32
CA VAL A 86 -1.42 -8.33 -0.21
C VAL A 86 -0.96 -9.78 -0.45
N ASP A 87 -1.70 -10.83 -0.05
CA ASP A 87 -1.20 -12.19 -0.28
C ASP A 87 -2.26 -13.29 -0.53
N GLU A 88 -2.08 -13.94 -1.70
CA GLU A 88 -2.20 -15.40 -1.91
C GLU A 88 -1.68 -15.80 -3.31
N THR A 89 -1.47 -14.85 -4.25
CA THR A 89 -0.99 -15.14 -5.63
C THR A 89 0.14 -14.22 -6.12
N ALA A 90 0.70 -13.37 -5.27
CA ALA A 90 1.75 -12.41 -5.67
C ALA A 90 3.16 -13.03 -5.82
N PHE A 91 3.34 -14.30 -5.44
CA PHE A 91 4.54 -15.11 -5.67
C PHE A 91 4.18 -16.55 -6.08
N PRO A 92 3.74 -16.81 -7.32
CA PRO A 92 3.66 -18.16 -7.85
C PRO A 92 5.05 -18.64 -8.29
N GLU A 93 5.37 -19.93 -8.04
CA GLU A 93 6.59 -20.60 -8.51
C GLU A 93 6.76 -20.56 -10.04
#